data_AF-A0A4Q5MVS3-F1
#
_entry.id   AF-A0A4Q5MVS3-F1
#
_cell.length_a   1.000
_cell.length_b   1.000
_cell.length_c   1.000
_cell.angle_alpha   90.00
_cell.angle_beta   90.00
_cell.angle_gamma   90.00
#
_symmetry.space_group_name_H-M   'P 1'
#
loop_
_entity.id
_entity.type
_entity.pdbx_description
1 polymer ?
#
loop_
_entity_poly.entity_id
_entity_poly.type
_entity_poly.pdbx_seq_one_letter_code
_entity_poly.pdbx_strand_id
1 'polypeptide(L)'
;GWIKRGPIGLIGHTKSDAAETIRHLVEDATEQDGAALRTAPEPDPSAVIDFLSARGVPVVEWADWEVLDAHEIALGTAVGRERIKVVPREEMTAIARPRREGPIGADPGSRTTPTVD
;
A
#
# COMPACT_ATOMS: atom_id res chain seq x y z
N GLY A 1 5.73 -4.30 17.40
CA GLY A 1 7.12 -4.33 16.90
C GLY A 1 7.97 -3.27 17.59
N TRP A 2 9.10 -2.87 17.00
CA TRP A 2 10.04 -1.95 17.65
C TRP A 2 9.46 -0.61 18.08
N ILE A 3 8.47 -0.07 17.36
CA ILE A 3 7.75 1.15 17.78
C ILE A 3 7.03 1.00 19.14
N LYS A 4 6.62 -0.23 19.50
CA LYS A 4 5.96 -0.57 20.78
C LYS A 4 6.96 -1.01 21.86
N ARG A 5 7.97 -1.82 21.48
CA ARG A 5 8.83 -2.55 22.44
C ARG A 5 10.30 -2.09 22.45
N GLY A 6 10.65 -1.07 21.67
CA GLY A 6 12.03 -0.63 21.46
C GLY A 6 12.80 -1.49 20.45
N PRO A 7 14.01 -1.07 20.03
CA PRO A 7 14.78 -1.71 18.96
C PRO A 7 15.54 -2.95 19.45
N ILE A 8 14.81 -3.90 20.04
CA ILE A 8 15.35 -5.13 20.61
C ILE A 8 14.66 -6.36 20.05
N GLY A 9 15.38 -7.49 20.02
CA GLY A 9 14.87 -8.78 19.57
C GLY A 9 14.99 -9.03 18.06
N LEU A 10 15.04 -10.32 17.70
CA LEU A 10 15.07 -10.81 16.31
C LEU A 10 13.66 -10.77 15.68
N ILE A 11 13.57 -11.00 14.37
CA ILE A 11 12.32 -11.01 13.58
C ILE A 11 11.23 -11.86 14.24
N GLY A 12 11.57 -13.04 14.79
CA GLY A 12 10.62 -13.92 15.49
C GLY A 12 9.95 -13.29 16.72
N HIS A 13 10.64 -12.41 17.45
CA HIS A 13 10.06 -11.70 18.60
C HIS A 13 9.01 -10.68 18.16
N THR A 14 9.23 -10.05 17.00
CA THR A 14 8.25 -9.11 16.43
C THR A 14 6.97 -9.83 16.02
N LYS A 15 7.05 -11.10 15.56
CA LYS A 15 5.87 -11.90 15.22
C LYS A 15 4.97 -12.16 16.45
N SER A 16 5.54 -12.61 17.57
CA SER A 16 4.76 -12.87 18.79
C SER A 16 4.18 -11.59 19.40
N ASP A 17 4.95 -10.50 19.42
CA ASP A 17 4.46 -9.18 19.89
C ASP A 17 3.33 -8.61 19.02
N ALA A 18 3.39 -8.83 17.70
CA ALA A 18 2.31 -8.48 16.79
C ALA A 18 1.05 -9.32 17.08
N ALA A 19 1.18 -10.63 17.28
CA ALA A 19 0.06 -11.51 17.59
C ALA A 19 -0.67 -11.11 18.89
N GLU A 20 0.07 -10.74 19.93
CA GLU A 20 -0.51 -10.21 21.18
C GLU A 20 -1.33 -8.93 20.91
N THR A 21 -0.80 -8.03 20.07
CA THR A 21 -1.48 -6.77 19.74
C THR A 21 -2.76 -7.00 18.94
N ILE A 22 -2.74 -7.92 17.97
CA ILE A 22 -3.93 -8.28 17.20
C ILE A 22 -4.98 -8.95 18.08
N ARG A 23 -4.58 -9.79 19.04
CA ARG A 23 -5.52 -10.38 20.00
C ARG A 23 -6.29 -9.31 20.78
N HIS A 24 -5.60 -8.32 21.36
CA HIS A 24 -6.27 -7.21 22.05
C HIS A 24 -7.17 -6.41 21.10
N LEU A 25 -6.72 -6.13 19.88
CA LEU A 25 -7.55 -5.42 18.89
C LEU A 25 -8.84 -6.18 18.55
N VAL A 26 -8.77 -7.50 18.44
CA VAL A 26 -9.95 -8.35 18.19
C VAL A 26 -10.87 -8.40 19.41
N GLU A 27 -10.31 -8.48 20.62
CA GLU A 27 -11.07 -8.38 21.87
C GLU A 27 -11.84 -7.04 21.90
N ASP A 28 -11.16 -5.91 21.71
CA ASP A 28 -11.78 -4.57 21.64
C ASP A 28 -12.87 -4.48 20.55
N ALA A 29 -12.63 -5.11 19.39
CA ALA A 29 -13.59 -5.10 18.28
C ALA A 29 -14.84 -5.95 18.52
N THR A 30 -14.79 -6.91 19.44
CA THR A 30 -15.88 -7.88 19.69
C THR A 30 -16.60 -7.66 21.01
N GLU A 31 -16.06 -6.84 21.92
CA GLU A 31 -16.75 -6.42 23.14
C GLU A 31 -17.98 -5.56 22.81
N GLN A 32 -19.14 -5.90 23.41
CA GLN A 32 -20.41 -5.15 23.34
C GLN A 32 -20.76 -4.64 21.91
N ASP A 33 -20.79 -5.55 20.92
CA ASP A 33 -21.04 -5.25 19.49
C ASP A 33 -20.04 -4.28 18.85
N GLY A 34 -18.80 -4.23 19.36
CA GLY A 34 -17.74 -3.37 18.85
C GLY A 34 -17.89 -1.90 19.26
N ALA A 35 -18.71 -1.60 20.28
CA ALA A 35 -18.94 -0.24 20.77
C ALA A 35 -17.64 0.50 21.20
N ALA A 36 -16.57 -0.23 21.52
CA ALA A 36 -15.26 0.33 21.82
C ALA A 36 -14.56 0.92 20.57
N LEU A 37 -14.88 0.43 19.36
CA LEU A 37 -14.30 0.89 18.10
C LEU A 37 -15.31 1.68 17.27
N ARG A 38 -14.83 2.72 16.59
CA ARG A 38 -15.67 3.53 15.70
C ARG A 38 -15.85 2.83 14.36
N THR A 39 -17.09 2.77 13.87
CA THR A 39 -17.38 2.38 12.49
C THR A 39 -16.88 3.47 11.53
N ALA A 40 -16.21 3.07 10.45
CA ALA A 40 -15.80 3.97 9.40
C ALA A 40 -17.05 4.48 8.63
N PRO A 41 -17.22 5.81 8.45
CA PRO A 41 -18.30 6.36 7.62
C PRO A 41 -18.21 5.92 6.16
N GLU A 42 -16.98 5.72 5.66
CA GLU A 42 -16.67 5.19 4.34
C GLU A 42 -15.89 3.88 4.52
N PRO A 43 -16.58 2.72 4.57
CA PRO A 43 -15.94 1.44 4.85
C PRO A 43 -15.32 0.78 3.60
N ASP A 44 -15.46 1.40 2.42
CA ASP A 44 -14.90 0.85 1.19
C ASP A 44 -13.37 0.80 1.27
N PRO A 45 -12.72 -0.35 1.00
CA PRO A 45 -11.27 -0.46 1.01
C PRO A 45 -10.54 0.55 0.10
N SER A 46 -11.18 1.00 -1.00
CA SER A 46 -10.61 1.99 -1.93
C SER A 46 -10.55 3.39 -1.33
N ALA A 47 -11.39 3.71 -0.33
CA ALA A 47 -11.54 5.08 0.19
C ALA A 47 -10.21 5.70 0.64
N VAL A 48 -9.33 4.90 1.26
CA VAL A 48 -7.99 5.36 1.69
C VAL A 48 -7.09 5.64 0.48
N ILE A 49 -7.12 4.78 -0.53
CA ILE A 49 -6.28 4.90 -1.73
C ILE A 49 -6.74 6.10 -2.57
N ASP A 50 -8.04 6.27 -2.75
CA ASP A 50 -8.65 7.39 -3.47
C ASP A 50 -8.32 8.72 -2.79
N PHE A 51 -8.41 8.75 -1.45
CA PHE A 51 -8.05 9.92 -0.66
C PHE A 51 -6.57 10.31 -0.78
N LEU A 52 -5.66 9.34 -0.75
CA LEU A 52 -4.22 9.60 -0.94
C LEU A 52 -3.94 10.05 -2.38
N SER A 53 -4.60 9.43 -3.36
CA SER A 53 -4.46 9.77 -4.77
C SER A 53 -4.96 11.19 -5.08
N ALA A 54 -6.11 11.58 -4.52
CA ALA A 54 -6.65 12.93 -4.64
C ALA A 54 -5.73 14.01 -4.05
N ARG A 55 -4.83 13.63 -3.12
CA ARG A 55 -3.79 14.50 -2.55
C ARG A 55 -2.48 14.49 -3.33
N GLY A 56 -2.44 13.80 -4.47
CA GLY A 56 -1.23 13.68 -5.29
C GLY A 56 -0.15 12.80 -4.65
N VAL A 57 -0.50 11.94 -3.69
CA VAL A 57 0.46 10.98 -3.10
C VAL A 57 0.77 9.91 -4.15
N PRO A 58 2.05 9.61 -4.44
CA PRO A 58 2.42 8.53 -5.33
C PRO A 58 2.27 7.17 -4.61
N VAL A 59 1.04 6.71 -4.45
CA VAL A 59 0.73 5.42 -3.83
C VAL A 59 1.34 4.29 -4.66
N VAL A 60 2.07 3.40 -3.99
CA VAL A 60 2.63 2.16 -4.55
C VAL A 60 1.82 1.02 -3.97
N GLU A 61 1.07 0.34 -4.82
CA GLU A 61 0.35 -0.87 -4.46
C GLU A 61 1.23 -2.11 -4.67
N TRP A 62 0.70 -3.30 -4.36
CA TRP A 62 1.45 -4.55 -4.49
C TRP A 62 2.00 -4.78 -5.90
N ALA A 63 1.16 -4.63 -6.92
CA ALA A 63 1.57 -4.83 -8.32
C ALA A 63 2.64 -3.80 -8.77
N ASP A 64 2.59 -2.58 -8.25
CA ASP A 64 3.61 -1.56 -8.52
C ASP A 64 4.95 -1.93 -7.88
N TRP A 65 4.92 -2.46 -6.65
CA TRP A 65 6.12 -2.97 -5.98
C TRP A 65 6.75 -4.16 -6.73
N GLU A 66 5.95 -5.07 -7.28
CA GLU A 66 6.45 -6.20 -8.09
C GLU A 66 7.22 -5.72 -9.33
N VAL A 67 6.81 -4.60 -9.94
CA VAL A 67 7.54 -3.98 -11.06
C VAL A 67 8.94 -3.52 -10.63
N LEU A 68 9.03 -2.84 -9.48
CA LEU A 68 10.31 -2.43 -8.91
C LEU A 68 11.18 -3.63 -8.54
N ASP A 69 10.60 -4.66 -7.92
CA ASP A 69 11.33 -5.87 -7.53
C ASP A 69 11.95 -6.56 -8.75
N ALA A 70 11.16 -6.75 -9.82
CA ALA A 70 11.65 -7.32 -11.08
C ALA A 70 12.75 -6.46 -11.72
N HIS A 71 12.61 -5.13 -11.68
CA HIS A 71 13.64 -4.22 -12.19
C HIS A 71 14.96 -4.37 -11.42
N GLU A 72 14.93 -4.37 -10.09
CA GLU A 72 16.13 -4.52 -9.26
C GLU A 72 16.82 -5.88 -9.44
N ILE A 73 16.04 -6.95 -9.61
CA ILE A 73 16.55 -8.30 -9.92
C ILE A 73 17.23 -8.31 -11.29
N ALA A 74 16.63 -7.68 -12.30
CA ALA A 74 17.21 -7.61 -13.65
C ALA A 74 18.57 -6.88 -13.65
N LEU A 75 18.67 -5.76 -12.92
CA LEU A 75 19.94 -5.04 -12.73
C LEU A 75 21.01 -5.91 -12.07
N GLY A 76 20.62 -6.66 -11.03
CA GLY A 76 21.53 -7.58 -10.34
C GLY A 76 22.02 -8.72 -11.22
N THR A 77 21.08 -9.36 -11.93
CA THR A 77 21.35 -10.54 -12.77
C THR A 77 22.38 -10.21 -13.85
N ALA A 78 22.32 -9.01 -14.44
CA ALA A 78 23.27 -8.56 -15.47
C ALA A 78 24.74 -8.53 -15.01
N VAL A 79 25.00 -8.50 -13.70
CA VAL A 79 26.35 -8.47 -13.12
C VAL A 79 26.60 -9.59 -12.11
N GLY A 80 25.78 -10.66 -12.13
CA GLY A 80 25.96 -11.83 -11.26
C GLY A 80 25.60 -11.58 -9.78
N ARG A 81 24.65 -10.68 -9.51
CA ARG A 81 24.10 -10.40 -8.16
C ARG A 81 22.63 -10.76 -8.10
N GLU A 82 22.12 -11.08 -6.92
CA GLU A 82 20.67 -11.34 -6.72
C GLU A 82 19.82 -10.11 -7.09
N ARG A 83 20.23 -8.92 -6.63
CA ARG A 83 19.59 -7.65 -6.97
C ARG A 83 20.55 -6.47 -6.84
N ILE A 84 20.24 -5.38 -7.53
CA ILE A 84 20.78 -4.04 -7.26
C ILE A 84 19.60 -3.15 -6.91
N LYS A 85 19.64 -2.57 -5.71
CA LYS A 85 18.55 -1.70 -5.24
C LYS A 85 18.58 -0.34 -5.91
N VAL A 86 17.41 0.15 -6.31
CA VAL A 86 17.20 1.54 -6.66
C VAL A 86 17.18 2.34 -5.36
N VAL A 87 18.09 3.30 -5.21
CA VAL A 87 18.27 4.04 -3.95
C VAL A 87 17.47 5.34 -3.93
N PRO A 88 17.45 6.17 -5.00
CA PRO A 88 16.68 7.42 -4.99
C PRO A 88 15.18 7.12 -4.91
N ARG A 89 14.48 7.77 -3.99
CA ARG A 89 13.06 7.50 -3.74
C ARG A 89 12.19 7.86 -4.95
N GLU A 90 12.51 8.97 -5.60
CA GLU A 90 11.80 9.46 -6.78
C GLU A 90 11.92 8.47 -7.94
N GLU A 91 13.11 7.89 -8.12
CA GLU A 91 13.36 6.86 -9.13
C GLU A 91 12.64 5.55 -8.79
N MET A 92 12.74 5.11 -7.53
CA MET A 92 12.07 3.91 -7.02
C MET A 92 10.56 3.98 -7.25
N THR A 93 9.94 5.12 -6.92
CA THR A 93 8.50 5.33 -7.12
C THR A 93 8.12 5.52 -8.59
N ALA A 94 8.98 6.12 -9.42
CA ALA A 94 8.74 6.23 -10.86
C ALA A 94 8.83 4.88 -11.59
N ILE A 95 9.75 4.00 -11.17
CA ILE A 95 9.88 2.64 -11.72
C ILE A 95 8.70 1.78 -11.28
N ALA A 96 8.35 1.83 -9.99
CA ALA A 96 7.21 1.08 -9.45
C ALA A 96 5.89 1.47 -10.14
N ARG A 97 5.75 2.77 -10.47
CA ARG A 97 4.55 3.35 -11.08
C ARG A 97 4.87 3.85 -12.48
N PRO A 98 5.16 2.97 -13.46
CA PRO A 98 5.41 3.41 -14.82
C PRO A 98 4.19 4.22 -15.26
N ARG A 99 4.41 5.43 -15.79
CA ARG A 99 3.33 6.28 -16.29
C ARG A 99 2.44 5.40 -17.16
N ARG A 100 1.20 5.16 -16.72
CA ARG A 100 0.16 4.67 -17.61
C ARG A 100 -0.03 5.79 -18.62
N GLU A 101 0.54 5.65 -19.81
CA GLU A 101 0.29 6.55 -20.93
C GLU A 101 -1.19 6.40 -21.32
N GLY A 102 -2.06 7.08 -20.58
CA GLY A 102 -3.38 7.51 -21.04
C GLY A 102 -3.24 8.94 -21.58
N PRO A 103 -4.04 9.33 -22.58
CA PRO A 103 -3.84 10.58 -23.31
C PRO A 103 -3.82 11.77 -22.34
N ILE A 104 -2.87 12.68 -22.57
CA ILE A 104 -2.80 13.99 -21.91
C ILE A 104 -4.10 14.73 -22.24
N GLY A 105 -5.01 14.81 -21.27
CA GLY A 105 -6.27 15.54 -21.38
C GLY A 105 -7.48 14.69 -21.76
N ALA A 106 -8.09 14.05 -20.75
CA ALA A 106 -9.52 13.78 -20.78
C ALA A 106 -10.11 14.33 -19.48
N ASP A 107 -10.89 15.39 -19.63
CA ASP A 107 -11.68 16.04 -18.58
C ASP A 107 -12.60 15.01 -17.88
N PRO A 108 -12.60 14.87 -16.54
CA PRO A 108 -13.45 13.92 -15.83
C PRO A 108 -14.91 14.41 -15.70
N GLY A 109 -15.47 14.95 -16.78
CA GLY A 109 -16.72 15.71 -16.79
C GLY A 109 -17.69 15.34 -17.89
N SER A 110 -17.83 14.07 -18.28
CA SER A 110 -18.91 13.66 -19.18
C SER A 110 -19.12 12.14 -19.17
N ARG A 111 -19.87 11.63 -18.18
CA ARG A 111 -20.57 10.35 -18.31
C ARG A 111 -22.03 10.65 -18.63
N THR A 112 -22.35 10.72 -19.92
CA THR A 112 -23.72 10.56 -20.42
C THR A 112 -24.13 9.12 -20.24
N THR A 113 -25.15 8.89 -19.41
CA THR A 113 -25.86 7.62 -19.26
C THR A 113 -26.53 7.26 -20.59
N PRO A 114 -26.35 6.05 -21.15
CA PRO A 114 -27.19 5.61 -22.25
C PRO A 114 -28.55 5.17 -21.69
N THR A 115 -29.61 5.83 -22.15
CA THR A 115 -30.98 5.35 -22.07
C THR A 115 -31.10 4.06 -22.87
N VAL A 116 -31.58 2.99 -22.23
CA VAL A 116 -31.95 1.74 -22.91
C VAL A 116 -33.43 1.85 -23.28
N ASP A 117 -33.71 1.60 -24.55
CA ASP A 117 -35.05 1.38 -25.12
C ASP A 117 -35.44 -0.10 -24.94
#